data_AF-A0A8K0QXR3-F1
#
_entry.id   AF-A0A8K0QXR3-F1
#
_cell.length_a   1.000
_cell.length_b   1.000
_cell.length_c   1.000
_cell.angle_alpha   90.00
_cell.angle_beta   90.00
_cell.angle_gamma   90.00
#
_symmetry.space_group_name_H-M   'P 1'
#
loop_
_entity.id
_entity.type
_entity.pdbx_description
1 polymer ?
#
loop_
_entity_poly.entity_id
_entity_poly.type
_entity_poly.pdbx_seq_one_letter_code
_entity_poly.pdbx_strand_id
1 'polypeptide(L)'
;MASETSLPPAKVQKLDLEPAEEKPATRRCPRCKQNTLARKGGNLDTEVPDIYNQLIPAPSPALTPHPLFNHCKPPVPPRYNKFSLFVAGSIEMGAAVQWQERLVSHLCDLPITICNPRRGHWDPNVDVKSKDKDFAEQVAWELEALHEATVICFFFDQDTLSPVTLLELGLWAHSKKIIVCCAEEYWRSGNVDLTCKRYKIPRVKNFKHLVPAVKQMLERKGMKLDENGDLIGGNERVVKSKDVKAVEEEQADDEDEWWLKYQNPQEEHVEPEDATDLKIEP
;
A
#
# COMPACT_ATOMS: atom_id res chain seq x y z
N MET A 1 -28.28 -31.97 43.51
CA MET A 1 -27.32 -31.15 44.28
C MET A 1 -26.02 -31.20 43.51
N ALA A 2 -25.69 -30.11 42.81
CA ALA A 2 -24.57 -30.02 41.89
C ALA A 2 -23.27 -29.78 42.65
N SER A 3 -22.22 -30.52 42.28
CA SER A 3 -20.84 -30.32 42.73
C SER A 3 -20.19 -29.33 41.77
N GLU A 4 -20.10 -28.06 42.16
CA GLU A 4 -19.29 -27.06 41.47
C GLU A 4 -17.83 -27.18 41.92
N THR A 5 -16.99 -27.75 41.05
CA THR A 5 -15.54 -27.61 41.15
C THR A 5 -15.13 -26.28 40.53
N SER A 6 -14.85 -25.29 41.37
CA SER A 6 -14.24 -24.01 41.00
C SER A 6 -12.80 -24.23 40.54
N LEU A 7 -12.49 -23.84 39.29
CA LEU A 7 -11.12 -23.71 38.79
C LEU A 7 -10.40 -22.55 39.51
N PRO A 8 -9.12 -22.70 39.89
CA PRO A 8 -8.37 -21.61 40.50
C PRO A 8 -8.07 -20.51 39.46
N PRO A 9 -7.99 -19.22 39.87
CA PRO A 9 -7.72 -18.13 38.95
C PRO A 9 -6.33 -18.26 38.33
N ALA A 10 -6.25 -18.02 37.02
CA ALA A 10 -4.99 -18.00 36.28
C ALA A 10 -4.04 -16.95 36.88
N LYS A 11 -2.84 -17.39 37.30
CA LYS A 11 -1.77 -16.50 37.71
C LYS A 11 -1.30 -15.69 36.49
N VAL A 12 -1.65 -14.41 36.46
CA VAL A 12 -1.01 -13.43 35.57
C VAL A 12 0.44 -13.32 36.01
N GLN A 13 1.36 -13.90 35.25
CA GLN A 13 2.79 -13.60 35.39
C GLN A 13 2.98 -12.13 35.01
N LYS A 14 3.40 -11.30 35.98
CA LYS A 14 3.96 -9.98 35.67
C LYS A 14 5.21 -10.24 34.83
N LEU A 15 5.18 -9.83 33.56
CA LEU A 15 6.42 -9.63 32.82
C LEU A 15 7.14 -8.47 33.50
N ASP A 16 8.33 -8.76 34.03
CA ASP A 16 9.27 -7.74 34.48
C ASP A 16 9.77 -7.00 33.23
N LEU A 17 9.09 -5.89 32.92
CA LEU A 17 9.55 -4.93 31.92
C LEU A 17 10.70 -4.13 32.55
N GLU A 18 11.90 -4.29 31.99
CA GLU A 18 13.03 -3.41 32.29
C GLU A 18 12.64 -1.94 32.07
N PRO A 19 13.18 -1.01 32.88
CA PRO A 19 12.80 0.39 32.79
C PRO A 19 13.23 0.94 31.43
N ALA A 20 12.24 1.29 30.61
CA ALA A 20 12.46 1.97 29.35
C ALA A 20 13.24 3.26 29.62
N GLU A 21 14.41 3.41 29.00
CA GLU A 21 15.08 4.71 28.89
C GLU A 21 14.04 5.75 28.45
N GLU A 22 13.96 6.86 29.18
CA GLU A 22 13.03 7.96 28.92
C GLU A 22 13.29 8.53 27.52
N LYS A 23 12.60 7.98 26.52
CA LYS A 23 12.54 8.55 25.18
C LYS A 23 11.74 9.86 25.28
N PRO A 24 12.24 10.97 24.72
CA PRO A 24 11.61 12.27 24.90
C PRO A 24 10.16 12.24 24.42
N ALA A 25 9.29 12.74 25.29
CA ALA A 25 7.85 12.82 25.10
C ALA A 25 7.49 13.56 23.81
N THR A 26 6.57 12.97 23.04
CA THR A 26 5.93 13.52 21.83
C THR A 26 6.87 13.72 20.62
N ARG A 27 6.85 12.76 19.68
CA ARG A 27 7.50 12.94 18.35
C ARG A 27 6.69 13.92 17.51
N ARG A 28 7.16 15.17 17.42
CA ARG A 28 6.80 16.14 16.38
C ARG A 28 7.48 15.72 15.06
N CYS A 29 7.04 16.26 13.91
CA CYS A 29 7.74 16.03 12.63
C CYS A 29 9.26 16.17 12.83
N PRO A 30 10.09 15.18 12.44
CA PRO A 30 11.52 15.15 12.74
C PRO A 30 12.28 16.32 12.11
N ARG A 31 11.72 16.94 11.08
CA ARG A 31 12.31 18.03 10.33
C ARG A 31 11.87 19.42 10.77
N CYS A 32 10.57 19.67 10.93
CA CYS A 32 10.06 21.02 11.22
C CYS A 32 9.56 21.20 12.65
N LYS A 33 9.47 20.14 13.46
CA LYS A 33 8.89 20.15 14.82
C LYS A 33 7.46 20.71 14.88
N GLN A 34 6.76 20.84 13.76
CA GLN A 34 5.36 21.28 13.70
C GLN A 34 4.41 20.08 13.69
N ASN A 35 3.19 20.31 14.18
CA ASN A 35 2.08 19.35 14.10
C ASN A 35 1.28 19.49 12.79
N THR A 36 1.66 20.45 11.95
CA THR A 36 1.02 20.81 10.68
C THR A 36 2.12 21.19 9.71
N LEU A 37 2.10 20.66 8.49
CA LEU A 37 3.06 21.05 7.46
C LEU A 37 2.60 22.34 6.78
N ALA A 38 3.56 23.22 6.49
CA ALA A 38 3.29 24.44 5.75
C ALA A 38 2.82 24.09 4.33
N ARG A 39 1.67 24.63 3.92
CA ARG A 39 1.16 24.49 2.55
C ARG A 39 2.13 25.17 1.59
N LYS A 40 2.90 24.38 0.84
CA LYS A 40 3.52 24.87 -0.39
C LYS A 40 2.54 24.56 -1.51
N GLY A 41 2.00 25.60 -2.12
CA GLY A 41 1.28 25.44 -3.38
C GLY A 41 2.21 25.13 -4.53
N GLY A 42 1.65 24.60 -5.60
CA GLY A 42 2.37 24.42 -6.86
C GLY A 42 2.18 23.03 -7.45
N ASN A 43 3.15 22.64 -8.27
CA ASN A 43 3.13 21.37 -8.97
C ASN A 43 3.48 20.22 -8.01
N LEU A 44 2.50 19.40 -7.63
CA LEU A 44 2.67 18.21 -6.78
C LEU A 44 3.57 17.15 -7.44
N ASP A 45 3.76 17.21 -8.75
CA ASP A 45 4.65 16.31 -9.51
C ASP A 45 6.09 16.85 -9.58
N THR A 46 6.43 17.88 -8.79
CA THR A 46 7.82 18.33 -8.66
C THR A 46 8.66 17.20 -8.06
N GLU A 47 9.84 16.96 -8.64
CA GLU A 47 10.73 15.91 -8.14
C GLU A 47 11.19 16.20 -6.71
N VAL A 48 10.97 15.22 -5.83
CA VAL A 48 11.44 15.24 -4.45
C VAL A 48 12.58 14.24 -4.34
N PRO A 49 13.78 14.66 -3.92
CA PRO A 49 14.91 13.75 -3.75
C PRO A 49 14.60 12.65 -2.73
N ASP A 50 14.84 11.40 -3.11
CA ASP A 50 14.70 10.25 -2.23
C ASP A 50 15.93 10.08 -1.32
N ILE A 51 16.08 10.99 -0.36
CA ILE A 51 17.25 11.06 0.53
C ILE A 51 17.41 9.82 1.43
N TYR A 52 16.36 9.01 1.57
CA TYR A 52 16.35 7.79 2.38
C TYR A 52 16.46 6.52 1.53
N ASN A 53 16.60 6.65 0.19
CA ASN A 53 16.63 5.53 -0.76
C ASN A 53 15.46 4.56 -0.55
N GLN A 54 14.26 5.10 -0.35
CA GLN A 54 13.05 4.33 -0.11
C GLN A 54 12.61 3.58 -1.37
N LEU A 55 12.88 4.14 -2.55
CA LEU A 55 12.45 3.64 -3.84
C LEU A 55 13.53 2.79 -4.51
N ILE A 56 13.09 1.77 -5.24
CA ILE A 56 13.97 1.08 -6.20
C ILE A 56 14.15 1.93 -7.47
N PRO A 57 15.22 1.69 -8.26
CA PRO A 57 15.38 2.32 -9.57
C PRO A 57 14.19 2.05 -10.51
N ALA A 58 14.04 2.88 -11.54
CA ALA A 58 13.14 2.57 -12.65
C ALA A 58 13.56 1.23 -13.32
N PRO A 59 12.64 0.50 -13.94
CA PRO A 59 13.03 -0.61 -14.81
C PRO A 59 14.01 -0.15 -15.88
N SER A 60 15.05 -0.95 -16.12
CA SER A 60 16.04 -0.73 -17.18
C SER A 60 16.30 -2.06 -17.89
N PRO A 61 15.88 -2.22 -19.17
CA PRO A 61 15.15 -1.23 -19.98
C PRO A 61 13.76 -0.92 -19.41
N ALA A 62 13.19 0.22 -19.82
CA ALA A 62 11.82 0.59 -19.44
C ALA A 62 10.82 -0.46 -19.93
N LEU A 63 9.83 -0.78 -19.10
CA LEU A 63 8.76 -1.71 -19.47
C LEU A 63 7.84 -1.09 -20.53
N THR A 64 7.37 -1.91 -21.47
CA THR A 64 6.37 -1.49 -22.45
C THR A 64 4.98 -1.58 -21.81
N PRO A 65 4.19 -0.50 -21.79
CA PRO A 65 2.85 -0.55 -21.22
C PRO A 65 1.95 -1.54 -21.96
N HIS A 66 1.19 -2.34 -21.23
CA HIS A 66 0.18 -3.23 -21.78
C HIS A 66 -0.90 -2.42 -22.53
N PRO A 67 -1.45 -2.89 -23.67
CA PRO A 67 -2.50 -2.16 -24.41
C PRO A 67 -3.75 -1.84 -23.58
N LEU A 68 -4.03 -2.67 -22.58
CA LEU A 68 -5.15 -2.50 -21.63
C LEU A 68 -4.74 -1.80 -20.32
N PHE A 69 -3.50 -1.35 -20.16
CA PHE A 69 -3.08 -0.62 -18.98
C PHE A 69 -3.73 0.76 -18.93
N ASN A 70 -4.33 1.13 -17.80
CA ASN A 70 -4.92 2.45 -17.58
C ASN A 70 -4.25 3.13 -16.38
N HIS A 71 -3.71 4.34 -16.57
CA HIS A 71 -3.24 5.20 -15.49
C HIS A 71 -4.18 6.39 -15.32
N CYS A 72 -5.03 6.35 -14.31
CA CYS A 72 -6.07 7.35 -14.08
C CYS A 72 -5.67 8.30 -12.95
N LYS A 73 -5.83 9.61 -13.17
CA LYS A 73 -5.59 10.68 -12.19
C LYS A 73 -6.82 11.60 -12.10
N PRO A 74 -7.11 12.20 -10.94
CA PRO A 74 -8.17 13.19 -10.81
C PRO A 74 -7.88 14.45 -11.65
N PRO A 75 -8.91 15.19 -12.09
CA PRO A 75 -10.33 15.02 -11.78
C PRO A 75 -11.08 14.04 -12.71
N VAL A 76 -10.41 13.42 -13.68
CA VAL A 76 -11.07 12.55 -14.65
C VAL A 76 -11.50 11.25 -13.96
N PRO A 77 -12.78 10.83 -14.07
CA PRO A 77 -13.24 9.56 -13.50
C PRO A 77 -12.42 8.36 -14.03
N PRO A 78 -12.01 7.42 -13.17
CA PRO A 78 -11.20 6.29 -13.62
C PRO A 78 -11.98 5.35 -14.55
N ARG A 79 -11.27 4.81 -15.55
CA ARG A 79 -11.78 3.72 -16.40
C ARG A 79 -11.27 2.40 -15.83
N TYR A 80 -12.17 1.61 -15.27
CA TYR A 80 -11.83 0.40 -14.55
C TYR A 80 -11.82 -0.83 -15.45
N ASN A 81 -10.70 -1.53 -15.44
CA ASN A 81 -10.58 -2.94 -15.83
C ASN A 81 -11.10 -3.85 -14.71
N LYS A 82 -11.14 -5.16 -14.99
CA LYS A 82 -11.48 -6.17 -13.97
C LYS A 82 -10.58 -6.10 -12.74
N PHE A 83 -9.28 -5.85 -12.96
CA PHE A 83 -8.29 -5.66 -11.91
C PHE A 83 -7.86 -4.20 -11.83
N SER A 84 -7.93 -3.65 -10.63
CA SER A 84 -7.55 -2.28 -10.36
C SER A 84 -6.76 -2.13 -9.05
N LEU A 85 -5.86 -1.15 -9.05
CA LEU A 85 -5.01 -0.79 -7.93
C LEU A 85 -5.23 0.68 -7.58
N PHE A 86 -5.57 0.99 -6.34
CA PHE A 86 -5.50 2.35 -5.83
C PHE A 86 -4.18 2.56 -5.10
N VAL A 87 -3.43 3.62 -5.46
CA VAL A 87 -2.14 3.95 -4.84
C VAL A 87 -2.31 5.02 -3.77
N ALA A 88 -2.83 4.60 -2.61
CA ALA A 88 -2.99 5.42 -1.42
C ALA A 88 -1.64 5.69 -0.74
N GLY A 89 -1.50 6.83 -0.10
CA GLY A 89 -0.25 7.10 0.62
C GLY A 89 0.20 8.54 0.59
N SER A 90 1.44 8.71 1.01
CA SER A 90 2.09 10.00 1.11
C SER A 90 2.08 10.77 -0.21
N ILE A 91 1.43 11.94 -0.20
CA ILE A 91 1.58 13.00 -1.21
C ILE A 91 2.05 14.26 -0.48
N GLU A 92 1.37 14.59 0.63
CA GLU A 92 1.77 15.63 1.58
C GLU A 92 2.04 16.98 0.90
N MET A 93 1.10 17.41 0.04
CA MET A 93 1.24 18.63 -0.76
C MET A 93 2.53 18.67 -1.60
N GLY A 94 2.95 17.52 -2.11
CA GLY A 94 4.14 17.39 -2.96
C GLY A 94 5.44 17.24 -2.18
N ALA A 95 5.40 17.02 -0.86
CA ALA A 95 6.59 16.78 -0.04
C ALA A 95 7.08 15.32 -0.09
N ALA A 96 6.23 14.38 -0.51
CA ALA A 96 6.60 12.97 -0.62
C ALA A 96 7.36 12.66 -1.92
N VAL A 97 8.29 11.70 -1.87
CA VAL A 97 8.95 11.14 -3.06
C VAL A 97 7.92 10.68 -4.10
N GLN A 98 8.28 10.66 -5.38
CA GLN A 98 7.38 10.30 -6.49
C GLN A 98 7.15 8.78 -6.59
N TRP A 99 6.75 8.16 -5.48
CA TRP A 99 6.60 6.72 -5.33
C TRP A 99 5.45 6.16 -6.18
N GLN A 100 4.39 6.95 -6.41
CA GLN A 100 3.26 6.52 -7.25
C GLN A 100 3.71 6.27 -8.70
N GLU A 101 4.46 7.21 -9.28
CA GLU A 101 5.01 7.09 -10.63
C GLU A 101 6.03 5.94 -10.70
N ARG A 102 6.85 5.78 -9.65
CA ARG A 102 7.76 4.64 -9.56
C ARG A 102 6.99 3.32 -9.58
N LEU A 103 5.94 3.17 -8.78
CA LEU A 103 5.14 1.96 -8.73
C LEU A 103 4.45 1.68 -10.07
N VAL A 104 3.88 2.71 -10.70
CA VAL A 104 3.29 2.65 -12.04
C VAL A 104 4.30 2.14 -13.06
N SER A 105 5.54 2.64 -13.05
CA SER A 105 6.58 2.19 -14.00
C SER A 105 6.92 0.70 -13.88
N HIS A 106 6.70 0.09 -12.72
CA HIS A 106 6.97 -1.34 -12.44
C HIS A 106 5.74 -2.24 -12.65
N LEU A 107 4.59 -1.67 -12.95
CA LEU A 107 3.30 -2.37 -13.11
C LEU A 107 2.59 -2.05 -14.43
N CYS A 108 3.19 -1.20 -15.29
CA CYS A 108 2.57 -0.77 -16.53
C CYS A 108 2.47 -1.88 -17.58
N ASP A 109 3.25 -2.96 -17.43
CA ASP A 109 3.21 -4.20 -18.20
C ASP A 109 1.95 -5.04 -17.94
N LEU A 110 1.12 -4.68 -16.95
CA LEU A 110 -0.06 -5.44 -16.57
C LEU A 110 -1.36 -4.87 -17.19
N PRO A 111 -2.35 -5.71 -17.52
CA PRO A 111 -3.66 -5.30 -18.06
C PRO A 111 -4.61 -4.70 -17.00
N ILE A 112 -4.11 -3.83 -16.12
CA ILE A 112 -4.83 -3.31 -14.95
C ILE A 112 -5.12 -1.80 -15.05
N THR A 113 -5.99 -1.32 -14.15
CA THR A 113 -6.19 0.11 -13.92
C THR A 113 -5.49 0.55 -12.65
N ILE A 114 -4.59 1.53 -12.73
CA ILE A 114 -4.02 2.20 -11.56
C ILE A 114 -4.70 3.56 -11.36
N CYS A 115 -5.37 3.72 -10.22
CA CYS A 115 -5.93 4.98 -9.77
C CYS A 115 -4.89 5.72 -8.90
N ASN A 116 -4.30 6.78 -9.44
CA ASN A 116 -3.29 7.60 -8.78
C ASN A 116 -3.91 8.93 -8.29
N PRO A 117 -4.08 9.15 -6.97
CA PRO A 117 -4.67 10.38 -6.44
C PRO A 117 -3.74 11.60 -6.56
N ARG A 118 -2.43 11.40 -6.79
CA ARG A 118 -1.46 12.49 -6.99
C ARG A 118 -1.68 13.11 -8.38
N ARG A 119 -2.25 14.33 -8.40
CA ARG A 119 -2.41 15.15 -9.60
C ARG A 119 -1.44 16.33 -9.60
N GLY A 120 -0.83 16.62 -10.75
CA GLY A 120 0.23 17.62 -10.84
C GLY A 120 -0.17 19.01 -10.38
N HIS A 121 -1.30 19.56 -10.82
CA HIS A 121 -1.70 20.91 -10.39
C HIS A 121 -2.66 20.87 -9.19
N TRP A 122 -2.28 21.53 -8.10
CA TRP A 122 -3.14 21.79 -6.95
C TRP A 122 -3.04 23.26 -6.53
N ASP A 123 -4.18 23.95 -6.47
CA ASP A 123 -4.21 25.33 -5.99
C ASP A 123 -4.02 25.36 -4.46
N PRO A 124 -2.93 25.95 -3.93
CA PRO A 124 -2.71 26.06 -2.47
C PRO A 124 -3.83 26.77 -1.71
N ASN A 125 -4.59 27.62 -2.41
CA ASN A 125 -5.63 28.45 -1.82
C ASN A 125 -6.93 27.68 -1.62
N VAL A 126 -7.05 26.46 -2.16
CA VAL A 126 -8.18 25.57 -1.91
C VAL A 126 -8.39 25.41 -0.41
N ASP A 127 -9.62 25.68 0.03
CA ASP A 127 -9.98 25.53 1.42
C ASP A 127 -10.21 24.05 1.72
N VAL A 128 -9.59 23.53 2.78
CA VAL A 128 -9.72 22.11 3.17
C VAL A 128 -10.96 21.97 4.05
N LYS A 129 -12.09 22.36 3.47
CA LYS A 129 -13.43 22.33 4.04
C LYS A 129 -14.36 21.75 2.99
N SER A 130 -15.32 20.96 3.43
CA SER A 130 -16.27 20.25 2.54
C SER A 130 -17.12 21.16 1.63
N LYS A 131 -17.12 22.47 1.85
CA LYS A 131 -17.84 23.45 1.01
C LYS A 131 -17.02 23.90 -0.20
N ASP A 132 -15.71 23.71 -0.18
CA ASP A 132 -14.86 23.99 -1.34
C ASP A 132 -15.05 22.88 -2.38
N LYS A 133 -15.37 23.28 -3.60
CA LYS A 133 -15.74 22.36 -4.67
C LYS A 133 -14.55 21.52 -5.12
N ASP A 134 -13.37 22.12 -5.28
CA ASP A 134 -12.19 21.42 -5.78
C ASP A 134 -11.66 20.43 -4.76
N PHE A 135 -11.75 20.78 -3.46
CA PHE A 135 -11.49 19.86 -2.37
C PHE A 135 -12.50 18.71 -2.33
N ALA A 136 -13.80 19.01 -2.40
CA ALA A 136 -14.84 18.00 -2.36
C ALA A 136 -14.75 17.03 -3.54
N GLU A 137 -14.45 17.51 -4.75
CA GLU A 137 -14.25 16.67 -5.94
C GLU A 137 -13.04 15.74 -5.81
N GLN A 138 -11.91 16.25 -5.28
CA GLN A 138 -10.74 15.41 -5.02
C GLN A 138 -11.06 14.29 -4.02
N VAL A 139 -11.66 14.64 -2.87
CA VAL A 139 -12.01 13.67 -1.83
C VAL A 139 -13.05 12.67 -2.34
N ALA A 140 -14.05 13.11 -3.10
CA ALA A 140 -15.04 12.22 -3.69
C ALA A 140 -14.42 11.25 -4.70
N TRP A 141 -13.48 11.72 -5.52
CA TRP A 141 -12.74 10.87 -6.45
C TRP A 141 -11.93 9.81 -5.70
N GLU A 142 -11.22 10.19 -4.64
CA GLU A 142 -10.42 9.27 -3.80
C GLU A 142 -11.30 8.22 -3.12
N LEU A 143 -12.41 8.63 -2.51
CA LEU A 143 -13.33 7.71 -1.83
C LEU A 143 -13.98 6.70 -2.78
N GLU A 144 -14.42 7.15 -3.97
CA GLU A 144 -14.97 6.25 -4.99
C GLU A 144 -13.88 5.29 -5.49
N ALA A 145 -12.67 5.79 -5.74
CA ALA A 145 -11.60 4.95 -6.28
C ALA A 145 -11.06 3.94 -5.26
N LEU A 146 -11.02 4.28 -3.97
CA LEU A 146 -10.77 3.34 -2.88
C LEU A 146 -11.84 2.25 -2.82
N HIS A 147 -13.12 2.61 -2.98
CA HIS A 147 -14.23 1.66 -2.99
C HIS A 147 -14.15 0.67 -4.15
N GLU A 148 -13.84 1.17 -5.34
CA GLU A 148 -13.83 0.38 -6.56
C GLU A 148 -12.60 -0.50 -6.71
N ALA A 149 -11.48 -0.14 -6.09
CA ALA A 149 -10.22 -0.88 -6.21
C ALA A 149 -10.36 -2.38 -5.92
N THR A 150 -9.63 -3.19 -6.68
CA THR A 150 -9.41 -4.62 -6.36
C THR A 150 -8.36 -4.75 -5.26
N VAL A 151 -7.30 -3.94 -5.34
CA VAL A 151 -6.22 -3.85 -4.35
C VAL A 151 -5.97 -2.38 -3.99
N ILE A 152 -5.72 -2.10 -2.72
CA ILE A 152 -5.32 -0.78 -2.23
C ILE A 152 -3.89 -0.89 -1.71
N CYS A 153 -2.95 -0.21 -2.36
CA CYS A 153 -1.57 -0.11 -1.92
C CYS A 153 -1.39 1.17 -1.11
N PHE A 154 -0.99 1.04 0.14
CA PHE A 154 -0.59 2.15 1.01
C PHE A 154 0.93 2.28 1.07
N PHE A 155 1.46 3.45 0.75
CA PHE A 155 2.88 3.77 0.98
C PHE A 155 3.02 4.93 1.98
N PHE A 156 3.84 4.73 3.01
CA PHE A 156 4.20 5.73 3.99
C PHE A 156 5.65 6.19 3.80
N ASP A 157 5.83 7.39 3.26
CA ASP A 157 7.12 8.07 3.16
C ASP A 157 7.62 8.45 4.55
N GLN A 158 8.87 8.09 4.86
CA GLN A 158 9.53 8.30 6.14
C GLN A 158 9.52 9.77 6.62
N ASP A 159 9.59 10.76 5.71
CA ASP A 159 9.65 12.19 6.07
C ASP A 159 8.27 12.88 6.09
N THR A 160 7.18 12.11 5.99
CA THR A 160 5.82 12.68 5.93
C THR A 160 5.00 12.39 7.18
N LEU A 161 3.90 13.12 7.36
CA LEU A 161 2.96 12.88 8.46
C LEU A 161 1.86 11.91 8.02
N SER A 162 1.36 12.05 6.79
CA SER A 162 0.34 11.20 6.16
C SER A 162 -0.94 10.98 7.00
N PRO A 163 -1.56 12.03 7.58
CA PRO A 163 -2.72 11.87 8.47
C PRO A 163 -3.97 11.34 7.75
N VAL A 164 -4.24 11.78 6.52
CA VAL A 164 -5.37 11.29 5.72
C VAL A 164 -5.15 9.83 5.33
N THR A 165 -3.91 9.45 4.98
CA THR A 165 -3.54 8.06 4.72
C THR A 165 -3.78 7.15 5.94
N LEU A 166 -3.48 7.61 7.16
CA LEU A 166 -3.79 6.86 8.38
C LEU A 166 -5.30 6.68 8.58
N LEU A 167 -6.10 7.71 8.26
CA LEU A 167 -7.57 7.64 8.28
C LEU A 167 -8.08 6.61 7.26
N GLU A 168 -7.59 6.65 6.03
CA GLU A 168 -7.95 5.72 4.96
C GLU A 168 -7.55 4.28 5.29
N LEU A 169 -6.34 4.06 5.83
CA LEU A 169 -5.90 2.75 6.29
C LEU A 169 -6.89 2.19 7.33
N GLY A 170 -7.30 3.01 8.30
CA GLY A 170 -8.30 2.62 9.29
C GLY A 170 -9.67 2.31 8.67
N LEU A 171 -10.11 3.13 7.72
CA LEU A 171 -11.38 2.96 7.00
C LEU A 171 -11.44 1.61 6.25
N TRP A 172 -10.33 1.22 5.62
CA TRP A 172 -10.26 0.05 4.75
C TRP A 172 -9.62 -1.19 5.40
N ALA A 173 -9.17 -1.12 6.66
CA ALA A 173 -8.40 -2.18 7.33
C ALA A 173 -9.06 -3.57 7.28
N HIS A 174 -10.39 -3.61 7.33
CA HIS A 174 -11.19 -4.83 7.33
C HIS A 174 -11.46 -5.41 5.93
N SER A 175 -11.12 -4.68 4.86
CA SER A 175 -11.56 -4.98 3.49
C SER A 175 -10.88 -6.17 2.83
N LYS A 176 -9.78 -6.69 3.42
CA LYS A 176 -8.90 -7.71 2.82
C LYS A 176 -8.34 -7.33 1.43
N LYS A 177 -8.39 -6.05 1.05
CA LYS A 177 -7.87 -5.53 -0.24
C LYS A 177 -6.53 -4.79 -0.08
N ILE A 178 -6.06 -4.63 1.14
CA ILE A 178 -4.92 -3.76 1.46
C ILE A 178 -3.58 -4.49 1.35
N ILE A 179 -2.58 -3.79 0.83
CA ILE A 179 -1.16 -4.02 1.10
C ILE A 179 -0.50 -2.71 1.58
N VAL A 180 0.40 -2.80 2.57
CA VAL A 180 1.07 -1.64 3.17
C VAL A 180 2.59 -1.73 2.98
N CYS A 181 3.22 -0.65 2.51
CA CYS A 181 4.65 -0.41 2.63
C CYS A 181 4.88 0.70 3.67
N CYS A 182 5.50 0.33 4.79
CA CYS A 182 5.80 1.26 5.87
C CYS A 182 7.13 0.87 6.52
N ALA A 183 8.12 1.74 6.37
CA ALA A 183 9.41 1.59 7.03
C ALA A 183 9.29 1.79 8.55
N GLU A 184 10.27 1.28 9.32
CA GLU A 184 10.26 1.38 10.79
C GLU A 184 10.47 2.83 11.25
N GLU A 185 11.18 3.61 10.43
CA GLU A 185 11.55 5.00 10.64
C GLU A 185 10.35 5.96 10.54
N TYR A 186 9.26 5.56 9.89
CA TYR A 186 8.04 6.36 9.83
C TYR A 186 7.50 6.63 11.25
N TRP A 187 7.19 7.89 11.56
CA TRP A 187 6.91 8.36 12.93
C TRP A 187 5.73 7.67 13.66
N ARG A 188 4.86 6.99 12.91
CA ARG A 188 3.73 6.19 13.43
C ARG A 188 3.79 4.72 13.00
N SER A 189 4.97 4.22 12.61
CA SER A 189 5.18 2.84 12.16
C SER A 189 4.65 1.79 13.14
N GLY A 190 4.79 2.00 14.46
CA GLY A 190 4.24 1.10 15.48
C GLY A 190 2.69 1.01 15.47
N ASN A 191 1.98 2.10 15.15
CA ASN A 191 0.52 2.07 15.04
C ASN A 191 0.10 1.33 13.76
N VAL A 192 0.82 1.57 12.66
CA VAL A 192 0.62 0.86 11.40
C VAL A 192 0.88 -0.63 11.58
N ASP A 193 1.98 -1.02 12.25
CA ASP A 193 2.33 -2.41 12.54
C ASP A 193 1.24 -3.15 13.32
N LEU A 194 0.82 -2.59 14.45
CA LEU A 194 -0.20 -3.21 15.30
C LEU A 194 -1.56 -3.30 14.61
N THR A 195 -1.90 -2.29 13.78
CA THR A 195 -3.12 -2.32 12.96
C THR A 195 -3.03 -3.42 11.91
N CYS A 196 -1.92 -3.51 11.17
CA CYS A 196 -1.74 -4.56 10.18
C CYS A 196 -1.79 -5.96 10.80
N LYS A 197 -1.14 -6.17 11.96
CA LYS A 197 -1.22 -7.44 12.70
C LYS A 197 -2.65 -7.77 13.12
N ARG A 198 -3.38 -6.78 13.66
CA ARG A 198 -4.76 -6.96 14.15
C ARG A 198 -5.75 -7.36 13.06
N TYR A 199 -5.55 -6.86 11.84
CA TYR A 199 -6.44 -7.09 10.70
C TYR A 199 -5.86 -8.07 9.66
N LYS A 200 -4.70 -8.68 9.94
CA LYS A 200 -3.98 -9.58 9.03
C LYS A 200 -3.73 -8.94 7.65
N ILE A 201 -3.23 -7.71 7.67
CA ILE A 201 -2.92 -6.94 6.47
C ILE A 201 -1.48 -7.23 6.03
N PRO A 202 -1.25 -7.60 4.76
CA PRO A 202 0.08 -7.67 4.16
C PRO A 202 0.87 -6.38 4.36
N ARG A 203 2.02 -6.48 5.03
CA ARG A 203 2.92 -5.35 5.28
C ARG A 203 4.35 -5.68 4.85
N VAL A 204 4.96 -4.78 4.10
CA VAL A 204 6.40 -4.80 3.78
C VAL A 204 7.07 -3.55 4.35
N LYS A 205 8.38 -3.64 4.63
CA LYS A 205 9.15 -2.53 5.22
C LYS A 205 9.78 -1.60 4.18
N ASN A 206 9.93 -2.06 2.94
CA ASN A 206 10.64 -1.33 1.89
C ASN A 206 9.97 -1.52 0.52
N PHE A 207 10.25 -0.60 -0.40
CA PHE A 207 9.65 -0.58 -1.73
C PHE A 207 10.13 -1.74 -2.61
N LYS A 208 11.35 -2.27 -2.37
CA LYS A 208 11.88 -3.45 -3.07
C LYS A 208 10.92 -4.63 -2.98
N HIS A 209 10.33 -4.86 -1.80
CA HIS A 209 9.36 -5.93 -1.63
C HIS A 209 7.91 -5.52 -1.95
N LEU A 210 7.61 -4.22 -2.08
CA LEU A 210 6.27 -3.75 -2.37
C LEU A 210 5.80 -4.19 -3.76
N VAL A 211 6.62 -4.00 -4.80
CA VAL A 211 6.27 -4.35 -6.19
C VAL A 211 5.88 -5.83 -6.32
N PRO A 212 6.72 -6.82 -5.93
CA PRO A 212 6.35 -8.22 -6.04
C PRO A 212 5.16 -8.60 -5.17
N ALA A 213 5.02 -7.99 -3.99
CA ALA A 213 3.88 -8.27 -3.13
C ALA A 213 2.56 -7.71 -3.70
N VAL A 214 2.57 -6.56 -4.38
CA VAL A 214 1.40 -6.07 -5.12
C VAL A 214 1.02 -7.03 -6.25
N LYS A 215 2.00 -7.51 -7.03
CA LYS A 215 1.75 -8.49 -8.11
C LYS A 215 1.13 -9.78 -7.55
N GLN A 216 1.70 -10.32 -6.47
CA GLN A 216 1.14 -11.50 -5.81
C GLN A 216 -0.26 -11.26 -5.24
N MET A 217 -0.53 -10.08 -4.66
CA MET A 217 -1.87 -9.74 -4.17
C MET A 217 -2.89 -9.71 -5.31
N LEU A 218 -2.54 -9.18 -6.49
CA LEU A 218 -3.41 -9.21 -7.68
C LEU A 218 -3.68 -10.65 -8.15
N GLU A 219 -2.66 -11.51 -8.17
CA GLU A 219 -2.81 -12.93 -8.50
C GLU A 219 -3.76 -13.65 -7.54
N ARG A 220 -3.61 -13.38 -6.23
CA ARG A 220 -4.49 -13.92 -5.20
C ARG A 220 -5.93 -13.41 -5.31
N LYS A 221 -6.13 -12.23 -5.88
CA LYS A 221 -7.45 -11.71 -6.26
C LYS A 221 -7.99 -12.34 -7.56
N GLY A 222 -7.27 -13.31 -8.14
CA GLY A 222 -7.69 -14.09 -9.29
C GLY A 222 -7.14 -13.59 -10.62
N MET A 223 -6.17 -12.66 -10.62
CA MET A 223 -5.49 -12.25 -11.84
C MET A 223 -4.60 -13.39 -12.33
N LYS A 224 -4.81 -13.84 -13.57
CA LYS A 224 -3.98 -14.84 -14.22
C LYS A 224 -3.64 -14.33 -15.60
N LEU A 225 -2.36 -14.36 -15.96
CA LEU A 225 -1.87 -13.91 -17.25
C LEU A 225 -1.43 -15.12 -18.08
N ASP A 226 -1.58 -15.01 -19.40
CA ASP A 226 -1.00 -15.97 -20.34
C ASP A 226 0.48 -15.65 -20.63
N GLU A 227 1.08 -16.41 -21.55
CA GLU A 227 2.48 -16.24 -21.96
C GLU A 227 2.78 -14.88 -22.63
N ASN A 228 1.76 -14.16 -23.11
CA ASN A 228 1.89 -12.84 -23.72
C ASN A 228 1.66 -11.70 -22.72
N GLY A 229 1.30 -12.01 -21.47
CA GLY A 229 0.95 -11.03 -20.45
C GLY A 229 -0.52 -10.57 -20.50
N ASP A 230 -1.34 -11.20 -21.34
CA ASP A 230 -2.76 -10.91 -21.46
C ASP A 230 -3.56 -11.63 -20.36
N LEU A 231 -4.68 -11.03 -19.95
CA LEU A 231 -5.53 -11.62 -18.90
C LEU A 231 -6.24 -12.89 -19.42
N ILE A 232 -6.13 -13.99 -18.67
CA ILE A 232 -6.89 -15.22 -18.93
C ILE A 232 -8.36 -14.97 -18.54
N GLY A 233 -9.20 -14.73 -19.55
CA GLY A 233 -10.63 -14.45 -19.43
C GLY A 233 -10.99 -12.98 -19.71
N GLY A 234 -12.25 -12.61 -19.52
CA GLY A 234 -12.70 -11.24 -19.78
C GLY A 234 -12.07 -10.22 -18.81
N ASN A 235 -11.69 -9.04 -19.33
CA ASN A 235 -11.17 -7.90 -18.55
C ASN A 235 -12.24 -6.87 -18.20
N GLU A 236 -13.51 -7.26 -18.26
CA GLU A 236 -14.64 -6.40 -17.95
C GLU A 236 -14.83 -6.30 -16.43
N ARG A 237 -15.13 -5.08 -15.97
CA ARG A 237 -15.44 -4.82 -14.56
C ARG A 237 -16.74 -5.53 -14.16
N VAL A 238 -16.69 -6.23 -13.04
CA VAL A 238 -17.89 -6.68 -12.33
C VAL A 238 -18.38 -5.52 -11.47
N VAL A 239 -19.60 -5.01 -11.72
CA VAL A 239 -20.17 -3.88 -10.97
C VAL A 239 -20.50 -4.35 -9.55
N LYS A 240 -19.87 -3.73 -8.55
CA LYS A 240 -20.19 -3.95 -7.13
C LYS A 240 -21.55 -3.32 -6.82
N SER A 241 -22.51 -4.10 -6.33
CA SER A 241 -23.85 -3.58 -5.97
C SER A 241 -23.76 -2.68 -4.72
N LYS A 242 -24.39 -1.50 -4.77
CA LYS A 242 -24.39 -0.50 -3.67
C LYS A 242 -25.20 -0.92 -2.43
N ASP A 243 -26.01 -1.97 -2.52
CA ASP A 243 -26.99 -2.37 -1.48
C ASP A 243 -26.59 -3.59 -0.64
N VAL A 244 -25.33 -4.05 -0.70
CA VAL A 244 -24.88 -5.17 0.14
C VAL A 244 -24.04 -4.59 1.26
N LYS A 245 -24.38 -4.92 2.52
CA LYS A 245 -23.45 -4.87 3.65
C LYS A 245 -22.24 -5.72 3.27
N ALA A 246 -21.26 -5.11 2.60
CA ALA A 246 -20.13 -5.82 2.03
C ALA A 246 -19.12 -6.14 3.13
N VAL A 247 -19.45 -7.13 3.94
CA VAL A 247 -18.46 -8.11 4.34
C VAL A 247 -18.53 -9.18 3.27
N GLU A 248 -17.85 -8.94 2.15
CA GLU A 248 -17.43 -10.08 1.34
C GLU A 248 -16.42 -10.82 2.21
N GLU A 249 -16.89 -11.84 2.94
CA GLU A 249 -16.02 -12.88 3.49
C GLU A 249 -15.38 -13.59 2.29
N GLU A 250 -14.33 -12.98 1.74
CA GLU A 250 -13.35 -13.77 1.02
C GLU A 250 -12.88 -14.84 2.00
N GLN A 251 -13.10 -16.11 1.65
CA GLN A 251 -12.52 -17.27 2.33
C GLN A 251 -11.01 -17.26 2.10
N ALA A 252 -10.31 -16.30 2.68
CA ALA A 252 -8.90 -16.41 2.94
C ALA A 252 -8.77 -17.35 4.13
N ASP A 253 -7.94 -18.37 4.00
CA ASP A 253 -7.47 -19.13 5.15
C ASP A 253 -6.89 -18.11 6.15
N ASP A 254 -7.53 -17.95 7.30
CA ASP A 254 -7.21 -16.86 8.26
C ASP A 254 -5.78 -17.00 8.84
N GLU A 255 -5.12 -18.12 8.56
CA GLU A 255 -3.73 -18.43 8.88
C GLU A 255 -2.74 -18.15 7.73
N ASP A 256 -3.20 -17.82 6.51
CA ASP A 256 -2.32 -17.58 5.36
C ASP A 256 -1.68 -16.18 5.41
N GLU A 257 -0.49 -16.12 6.01
CA GLU A 257 0.37 -14.94 6.07
C GLU A 257 1.45 -14.92 4.97
N TRP A 258 1.07 -15.21 3.71
CA TRP A 258 1.97 -15.31 2.54
C TRP A 258 2.99 -14.17 2.37
N TRP A 259 2.71 -12.99 2.93
CA TRP A 259 3.57 -11.83 2.81
C TRP A 259 4.77 -11.86 3.76
N LEU A 260 4.83 -12.78 4.73
CA LEU A 260 5.94 -12.86 5.68
C LEU A 260 7.29 -13.16 5.02
N LYS A 261 7.30 -13.82 3.85
CA LYS A 261 8.52 -13.99 3.04
C LYS A 261 9.19 -12.67 2.65
N TYR A 262 8.41 -11.58 2.56
CA TYR A 262 8.92 -10.23 2.27
C TYR A 262 9.42 -9.48 3.52
N GLN A 263 9.33 -10.08 4.70
CA GLN A 263 9.79 -9.50 5.96
C GLN A 263 11.10 -10.11 6.47
N ASN A 264 11.50 -11.28 5.96
CA ASN A 264 12.67 -12.03 6.42
C ASN A 264 13.83 -11.94 5.41
N PRO A 265 14.97 -11.32 5.77
CA PRO A 265 16.14 -11.20 4.89
C PRO A 265 16.83 -12.54 4.54
N GLN A 266 16.54 -13.62 5.27
CA GLN A 266 17.26 -14.90 5.13
C GLN A 266 16.84 -15.72 3.91
N GLU A 267 15.76 -15.35 3.21
CA GLU A 267 15.32 -16.02 1.97
C GLU A 267 15.90 -15.37 0.69
N GLU A 268 16.80 -14.38 0.80
CA GLU A 268 17.45 -13.76 -0.38
C GLU A 268 18.52 -14.66 -1.06
N HIS A 269 18.76 -15.87 -0.56
CA HIS A 269 19.59 -16.88 -1.24
C HIS A 269 18.75 -17.70 -2.23
N VAL A 270 18.62 -17.18 -3.46
CA VAL A 270 18.32 -18.02 -4.63
C VAL A 270 19.64 -18.64 -5.06
N GLU A 271 19.79 -19.96 -4.92
CA GLU A 271 20.91 -20.68 -5.53
C GLU A 271 20.83 -20.54 -7.06
N PRO A 272 21.95 -20.27 -7.75
CA PRO A 272 21.95 -20.25 -9.21
C PRO A 272 21.63 -21.64 -9.74
N GLU A 273 20.64 -21.72 -10.65
CA GLU A 273 20.28 -22.95 -11.35
C GLU A 273 21.51 -23.60 -11.99
N ASP A 274 21.64 -24.91 -11.76
CA ASP A 274 22.68 -25.79 -12.28
C ASP A 274 22.95 -25.55 -13.77
N ALA A 275 24.16 -25.06 -14.06
CA ALA A 275 24.74 -25.16 -15.39
C ALA A 275 25.07 -26.62 -15.67
N THR A 276 24.12 -27.34 -16.26
CA THR A 276 24.35 -28.71 -16.75
C THR A 276 25.40 -28.73 -17.86
N ASP A 277 26.54 -29.34 -17.54
CA ASP A 277 27.37 -30.22 -18.35
C ASP A 277 27.58 -29.88 -19.84
N LEU A 278 28.68 -29.18 -20.14
CA LEU A 278 29.42 -29.36 -21.38
C LEU A 278 30.67 -30.20 -21.12
N LYS A 279 30.52 -31.53 -21.24
CA LYS A 279 31.64 -32.44 -21.45
C LYS A 279 32.15 -32.25 -22.87
N ILE A 280 33.36 -31.71 -23.01
CA ILE A 280 34.16 -31.82 -24.23
C ILE A 280 35.40 -32.59 -23.84
N GLU A 281 35.52 -33.84 -24.28
CA GLU A 281 36.77 -34.55 -24.62
C GLU A 281 36.37 -35.75 -25.51
N PRO A 282 37.18 -36.11 -26.52
CA PRO A 282 38.49 -36.74 -26.29
C PRO A 282 39.71 -35.96 -26.83
#